data_AF-A6T5G9-F1
#
_entry.id   AF-A6T5G9-F1
#
_cell.length_a   1.000
_cell.length_b   1.000
_cell.length_c   1.000
_cell.angle_alpha   90.00
_cell.angle_beta   90.00
_cell.angle_gamma   90.00
#
_symmetry.space_group_name_H-M   'P 1'
#
loop_
_entity.id
_entity.type
_entity.pdbx_description
1 polymer ?
#
loop_
_entity_poly.entity_id
_entity_poly.type
_entity_poly.pdbx_seq_one_letter_code
_entity_poly.pdbx_strand_id
1 'polypeptide(L)'
;MQNTIHPRDLIVGLQKGLALIQLFSKTCPKLTVAQTAKMSGLTQSAARRFLLTLLHERYLQTDGRYYWLTPKTLRLGQAYVDSAQFPRMVRPIVEYIASRTEEHASVGVVDEDELVYIARSRHTPFNSTSVRLGERVPIFCTAGGRLWLASLPEAECETVLQRITREQRTPYTVTDIASLMEKIAQVRRQGYATIEQEFEIGMLVLAVPLTDREGTWWGALSLTSHQSRTSLEALCRDHLDLLYSAQAMLVG
;
A
#
# COMPACT_ATOMS: atom_id res chain seq x y z
N MET A 1 -4.25 -16.98 11.84
CA MET A 1 -5.14 -18.13 11.53
C MET A 1 -5.94 -17.81 10.28
N GLN A 2 -5.72 -18.51 9.17
CA GLN A 2 -6.65 -18.42 8.03
C GLN A 2 -7.89 -19.25 8.36
N ASN A 3 -9.05 -18.59 8.47
CA ASN A 3 -10.31 -19.30 8.60
C ASN A 3 -10.59 -20.04 7.28
N THR A 4 -10.62 -21.38 7.31
CA THR A 4 -11.00 -22.18 6.14
C THR A 4 -12.52 -22.11 5.94
N ILE A 5 -12.97 -21.41 4.90
CA ILE A 5 -14.39 -21.27 4.55
C ILE A 5 -14.73 -22.25 3.43
N HIS A 6 -15.82 -23.02 3.58
CA HIS A 6 -16.23 -23.98 2.56
C HIS A 6 -16.85 -23.26 1.35
N PRO A 7 -16.54 -23.65 0.08
CA PRO A 7 -17.02 -22.94 -1.11
C PRO A 7 -18.54 -22.80 -1.21
N ARG A 8 -19.30 -23.75 -0.66
CA ARG A 8 -20.77 -23.72 -0.62
C ARG A 8 -21.36 -22.56 0.20
N ASP A 9 -20.60 -22.03 1.14
CA ASP A 9 -21.03 -20.93 2.02
C ASP A 9 -20.72 -19.56 1.38
N LEU A 10 -20.03 -19.54 0.23
CA LEU A 10 -19.66 -18.33 -0.49
C LEU A 10 -20.80 -17.87 -1.40
N ILE A 11 -21.21 -16.62 -1.24
CA ILE A 11 -22.17 -15.98 -2.13
C ILE A 11 -21.44 -15.46 -3.36
N VAL A 12 -21.51 -16.23 -4.46
CA VAL A 12 -20.82 -15.91 -5.74
C VAL A 12 -21.17 -14.51 -6.25
N GLY A 13 -22.44 -14.09 -6.11
CA GLY A 13 -22.88 -12.76 -6.52
C GLY A 13 -22.16 -11.63 -5.77
N LEU A 14 -21.92 -11.81 -4.47
CA LEU A 14 -21.18 -10.85 -3.65
C LEU A 14 -19.72 -10.78 -4.08
N GLN A 15 -19.08 -11.93 -4.29
CA GLN A 15 -17.69 -12.01 -4.74
C GLN A 15 -17.49 -11.26 -6.07
N LYS A 16 -18.37 -11.51 -7.05
CA LYS A 16 -18.30 -10.83 -8.35
C LYS A 16 -18.62 -9.34 -8.26
N GLY A 17 -19.57 -8.95 -7.41
CA GLY A 17 -19.89 -7.55 -7.16
C GLY A 17 -18.70 -6.76 -6.58
N LEU A 18 -18.02 -7.33 -5.58
CA LEU A 18 -16.82 -6.72 -4.98
C LEU A 18 -15.66 -6.65 -5.98
N ALA A 19 -15.40 -7.73 -6.72
CA ALA A 19 -14.36 -7.74 -7.74
C ALA A 19 -14.59 -6.70 -8.84
N LEU A 20 -15.86 -6.47 -9.22
CA LEU A 20 -16.21 -5.48 -10.24
C LEU A 20 -15.96 -4.03 -9.81
N ILE A 21 -16.20 -3.70 -8.53
CA ILE A 21 -15.89 -2.36 -7.99
C ILE A 21 -14.38 -2.10 -8.08
N GLN A 22 -13.55 -3.13 -7.88
CA GLN A 22 -12.08 -3.01 -7.91
C GLN A 22 -11.50 -2.85 -9.32
N LEU A 23 -12.29 -3.05 -10.40
CA LEU A 23 -11.82 -2.81 -11.77
C LEU A 23 -11.62 -1.33 -12.09
N PHE A 24 -12.28 -0.43 -11.36
CA PHE A 24 -12.14 1.00 -11.55
C PHE A 24 -10.87 1.49 -10.88
N SER A 25 -10.04 2.22 -11.64
CA SER A 25 -8.74 2.67 -11.17
C SER A 25 -8.38 4.04 -11.75
N LYS A 26 -7.22 4.58 -11.38
CA LYS A 26 -6.69 5.82 -11.99
C LYS A 26 -6.52 5.70 -13.51
N THR A 27 -6.12 4.53 -14.00
CA THR A 27 -5.93 4.27 -15.44
C THR A 27 -7.24 3.85 -16.13
N CYS A 28 -8.20 3.32 -15.37
CA CYS A 28 -9.52 2.91 -15.85
C CYS A 28 -10.65 3.59 -15.05
N PRO A 29 -10.84 4.93 -15.15
CA PRO A 29 -11.82 5.64 -14.33
C PRO A 29 -13.27 5.43 -14.81
N LYS A 30 -13.46 5.02 -16.06
CA LYS A 30 -14.76 4.73 -16.67
C LYS A 30 -14.71 3.43 -17.46
N LEU A 31 -15.76 2.61 -17.36
CA LEU A 31 -15.83 1.33 -18.05
C LEU A 31 -17.17 1.16 -18.78
N THR A 32 -17.12 0.56 -19.97
CA THR A 32 -18.30 0.05 -20.67
C THR A 32 -18.65 -1.37 -20.19
N VAL A 33 -19.84 -1.86 -20.52
CA VAL A 33 -20.23 -3.27 -20.27
C VAL A 33 -19.23 -4.25 -20.90
N ALA A 34 -18.80 -3.99 -22.13
CA ALA A 34 -17.87 -4.87 -22.85
C ALA A 34 -16.48 -4.91 -22.20
N GLN A 35 -15.93 -3.75 -21.80
CA GLN A 35 -14.67 -3.69 -21.06
C GLN A 35 -14.78 -4.40 -19.71
N THR A 36 -15.88 -4.16 -18.99
CA THR A 36 -16.16 -4.79 -17.69
C THR A 36 -16.21 -6.31 -17.81
N ALA A 37 -16.93 -6.84 -18.80
CA ALA A 37 -17.01 -8.26 -19.08
C ALA A 37 -15.63 -8.87 -19.37
N LYS A 38 -14.86 -8.22 -20.25
CA LYS A 38 -13.50 -8.65 -20.60
C LYS A 38 -12.57 -8.69 -19.39
N MET A 39 -12.58 -7.65 -18.56
CA MET A 39 -11.68 -7.55 -17.39
C MET A 39 -12.08 -8.48 -16.24
N SER A 40 -13.38 -8.76 -16.06
CA SER A 40 -13.87 -9.63 -14.98
C SER A 40 -13.97 -11.11 -15.35
N GLY A 41 -13.75 -11.46 -16.63
CA GLY A 41 -13.99 -12.80 -17.16
C GLY A 41 -15.47 -13.22 -17.16
N LEU A 42 -16.39 -12.25 -17.09
CA LEU A 42 -17.84 -12.48 -17.11
C LEU A 42 -18.40 -12.37 -18.53
N THR A 43 -19.58 -12.95 -18.76
CA THR A 43 -20.37 -12.63 -19.96
C THR A 43 -20.85 -11.18 -19.94
N GLN A 44 -21.10 -10.58 -21.10
CA GLN A 44 -21.65 -9.21 -21.17
C GLN A 44 -22.99 -9.08 -20.44
N SER A 45 -23.84 -10.11 -20.49
CA SER A 45 -25.13 -10.12 -19.78
C SER A 45 -24.95 -10.12 -18.26
N ALA A 46 -24.01 -10.92 -17.73
CA ALA A 46 -23.70 -10.94 -16.31
C ALA A 46 -23.07 -9.62 -15.85
N ALA A 47 -22.07 -9.11 -16.57
CA ALA A 47 -21.43 -7.82 -16.28
C ALA A 47 -22.46 -6.68 -16.25
N ARG A 48 -23.37 -6.63 -17.22
CA ARG A 48 -24.46 -5.63 -17.25
C ARG A 48 -25.35 -5.73 -16.02
N ARG A 49 -25.73 -6.93 -15.57
CA ARG A 49 -26.56 -7.11 -14.37
C ARG A 49 -25.87 -6.56 -13.13
N PHE A 50 -24.59 -6.87 -12.92
CA PHE A 50 -23.84 -6.32 -11.79
C PHE A 50 -23.68 -4.80 -11.86
N LEU A 51 -23.37 -4.24 -13.03
CA LEU A 51 -23.28 -2.79 -13.22
C LEU A 51 -24.62 -2.10 -12.90
N LEU A 52 -25.74 -2.69 -13.31
CA LEU A 52 -27.07 -2.17 -12.99
C LEU A 52 -27.40 -2.29 -11.50
N THR A 53 -27.01 -3.38 -10.83
CA THR A 53 -27.14 -3.51 -9.37
C THR A 53 -26.33 -2.43 -8.65
N LEU A 54 -25.06 -2.22 -9.04
CA LEU A 54 -24.21 -1.21 -8.44
C LEU A 54 -24.70 0.22 -8.73
N LEU A 55 -25.32 0.45 -9.90
CA LEU A 55 -25.99 1.70 -10.25
C LEU A 55 -27.23 1.92 -9.36
N HIS A 56 -28.07 0.89 -9.18
CA HIS A 56 -29.24 0.93 -8.29
C HIS A 56 -28.83 1.24 -6.84
N GLU A 57 -27.77 0.58 -6.36
CA GLU A 57 -27.16 0.82 -5.06
C GLU A 57 -26.35 2.12 -4.99
N ARG A 58 -26.32 2.93 -6.06
CA ARG A 58 -25.64 4.24 -6.13
C ARG A 58 -24.12 4.19 -5.90
N TYR A 59 -23.49 3.02 -6.03
CA TYR A 59 -22.03 2.91 -6.10
C TYR A 59 -21.48 3.35 -7.45
N LEU A 60 -22.30 3.26 -8.50
CA LEU A 60 -21.99 3.73 -9.84
C LEU A 60 -22.93 4.83 -10.31
N GLN A 61 -22.46 5.59 -11.30
CA GLN A 61 -23.27 6.44 -12.18
C GLN A 61 -22.95 6.10 -13.64
N THR A 62 -23.84 6.46 -14.57
CA THR A 62 -23.67 6.20 -16.00
C THR A 62 -24.19 7.34 -16.88
N ASP A 63 -23.62 7.47 -18.08
CA ASP A 63 -24.14 8.29 -19.18
C ASP A 63 -24.93 7.45 -20.22
N GLY A 64 -25.23 6.19 -19.89
CA GLY A 64 -25.86 5.22 -20.76
C GLY A 64 -24.88 4.29 -21.48
N ARG A 65 -23.61 4.70 -21.62
CA ARG A 65 -22.54 3.89 -22.25
C ARG A 65 -21.44 3.51 -21.26
N TYR A 66 -20.94 4.49 -20.53
CA TYR A 66 -19.88 4.36 -19.55
C TYR A 66 -20.44 4.36 -18.14
N TYR A 67 -19.80 3.60 -17.26
CA TYR A 67 -20.06 3.55 -15.82
C TYR A 67 -18.84 4.08 -15.08
N TRP A 68 -19.03 4.73 -13.93
CA TRP A 68 -17.95 5.21 -13.06
C TRP A 68 -18.38 5.22 -11.59
N LEU A 69 -17.40 5.14 -10.69
CA LEU A 69 -17.63 5.17 -9.24
C LEU A 69 -18.20 6.50 -8.77
N THR A 70 -19.06 6.45 -7.77
CA THR A 70 -19.55 7.63 -7.04
C THR A 70 -18.80 7.78 -5.70
N PRO A 71 -18.92 8.93 -5.01
CA PRO A 71 -18.38 9.09 -3.65
C PRO A 71 -18.92 8.08 -2.62
N LYS A 72 -20.05 7.39 -2.88
CA LYS A 72 -20.56 6.35 -1.97
C LYS A 72 -19.55 5.23 -1.75
N THR A 73 -18.70 4.94 -2.73
CA THR A 73 -17.65 3.91 -2.64
C THR A 73 -16.63 4.21 -1.53
N LEU A 74 -16.38 5.50 -1.22
CA LEU A 74 -15.47 5.88 -0.14
C LEU A 74 -15.93 5.38 1.22
N ARG A 75 -17.23 5.13 1.42
CA ARG A 75 -17.77 4.61 2.69
C ARG A 75 -17.20 3.23 3.04
N LEU A 76 -16.85 2.42 2.04
CA LEU A 76 -16.27 1.09 2.25
C LEU A 76 -14.88 1.20 2.89
N GLY A 77 -14.01 2.05 2.32
CA GLY A 77 -12.67 2.28 2.86
C GLY A 77 -12.66 3.09 4.15
N GLN A 78 -13.55 4.10 4.25
CA GLN A 78 -13.65 4.93 5.45
C GLN A 78 -14.08 4.11 6.66
N ALA A 79 -14.97 3.13 6.49
CA ALA A 79 -15.35 2.23 7.58
C ALA A 79 -14.13 1.46 8.14
N TYR A 80 -13.18 1.02 7.29
CA TYR A 80 -11.94 0.40 7.75
C TYR A 80 -11.08 1.40 8.53
N VAL A 81 -10.81 2.56 7.95
CA VAL A 81 -9.97 3.60 8.60
C VAL A 81 -10.57 4.05 9.93
N ASP A 82 -11.89 4.17 10.00
CA ASP A 82 -12.61 4.62 11.18
C ASP A 82 -12.81 3.50 12.21
N SER A 83 -12.84 2.22 11.85
CA SER A 83 -13.11 1.15 12.83
C SER A 83 -11.89 0.36 13.26
N ALA A 84 -10.86 0.29 12.40
CA ALA A 84 -9.67 -0.49 12.68
C ALA A 84 -8.84 0.19 13.79
N GLN A 85 -8.48 -0.61 14.81
CA GLN A 85 -7.70 -0.14 15.95
C GLN A 85 -6.33 0.39 15.52
N PHE A 86 -5.67 -0.30 14.57
CA PHE A 86 -4.30 0.01 14.17
C PHE A 86 -4.16 1.38 13.46
N PRO A 87 -4.91 1.72 12.40
CA PRO A 87 -4.91 3.08 11.81
C PRO A 87 -5.19 4.20 12.83
N ARG A 88 -6.12 3.98 13.77
CA ARG A 88 -6.42 4.96 14.83
C ARG A 88 -5.23 5.17 15.77
N MET A 89 -4.53 4.09 16.13
CA MET A 89 -3.39 4.12 17.04
C MET A 89 -2.16 4.81 16.42
N VAL A 90 -1.88 4.56 15.13
CA VAL A 90 -0.68 5.12 14.48
C VAL A 90 -0.85 6.57 14.03
N ARG A 91 -2.09 7.07 13.93
CA ARG A 91 -2.37 8.42 13.41
C ARG A 91 -1.74 9.55 14.23
N PRO A 92 -1.85 9.59 15.58
CA PRO A 92 -1.17 10.60 16.39
C PRO A 92 0.35 10.55 16.23
N ILE A 93 0.92 9.36 16.04
CA ILE A 93 2.36 9.16 15.90
C ILE A 93 2.88 9.73 14.59
N VAL A 94 2.22 9.49 13.45
CA VAL A 94 2.66 10.08 12.17
C VAL A 94 2.54 11.60 12.19
N GLU A 95 1.54 12.17 12.85
CA GLU A 95 1.43 13.64 12.99
C GLU A 95 2.53 14.20 13.91
N TYR A 96 2.85 13.50 15.00
CA TYR A 96 3.95 13.86 15.89
C TYR A 96 5.29 13.88 15.14
N ILE A 97 5.62 12.80 14.42
CA ILE A 97 6.87 12.70 13.66
C ILE A 97 6.94 13.82 12.63
N ALA A 98 5.89 14.01 11.84
CA ALA A 98 5.87 15.05 10.81
C ALA A 98 6.05 16.46 11.40
N SER A 99 5.49 16.73 12.58
CA SER A 99 5.67 18.02 13.27
C SER A 99 7.11 18.24 13.77
N ARG A 100 7.88 17.17 14.00
CA ARG A 100 9.24 17.22 14.54
C ARG A 100 10.31 17.23 13.46
N THR A 101 10.05 16.56 12.35
CA THR A 101 11.01 16.43 11.25
C THR A 101 10.75 17.39 10.10
N GLU A 102 9.55 17.97 10.04
CA GLU A 102 9.05 18.68 8.86
C GLU A 102 9.04 17.80 7.60
N GLU A 103 9.02 16.48 7.76
CA GLU A 103 8.99 15.50 6.67
C GLU A 103 7.68 14.72 6.67
N HIS A 104 7.40 14.05 5.55
CA HIS A 104 6.15 13.33 5.41
C HIS A 104 6.20 11.95 6.09
N ALA A 105 5.41 11.75 7.14
CA ALA A 105 5.34 10.48 7.86
C ALA A 105 4.13 9.64 7.42
N SER A 106 4.31 8.33 7.30
CA SER A 106 3.23 7.40 6.95
C SER A 106 3.43 6.01 7.53
N VAL A 107 2.33 5.26 7.64
CA VAL A 107 2.35 3.84 7.99
C VAL A 107 1.74 3.03 6.86
N GLY A 108 2.47 2.02 6.41
CA GLY A 108 2.02 1.03 5.44
C GLY A 108 1.89 -0.35 6.06
N VAL A 109 0.93 -1.13 5.58
CA VAL A 109 0.77 -2.56 5.89
C VAL A 109 0.85 -3.38 4.62
N VAL A 110 1.34 -4.60 4.69
CA VAL A 110 1.34 -5.49 3.52
C VAL A 110 -0.02 -6.18 3.44
N ASP A 111 -0.62 -6.10 2.26
CA ASP A 111 -1.86 -6.78 1.91
C ASP A 111 -1.65 -7.46 0.55
N GLU A 112 -1.66 -8.78 0.57
CA GLU A 112 -1.16 -9.64 -0.52
C GLU A 112 0.29 -9.33 -0.88
N ASP A 113 0.56 -8.88 -2.09
CA ASP A 113 1.89 -8.59 -2.63
C ASP A 113 2.16 -7.07 -2.77
N GLU A 114 1.36 -6.24 -2.07
CA GLU A 114 1.43 -4.78 -2.12
C GLU A 114 1.51 -4.17 -0.73
N LEU A 115 2.19 -3.01 -0.63
CA LEU A 115 2.16 -2.17 0.55
C LEU A 115 0.99 -1.18 0.43
N VAL A 116 0.10 -1.17 1.42
CA VAL A 116 -1.06 -0.29 1.50
C VAL A 116 -0.85 0.76 2.58
N TYR A 117 -0.90 2.04 2.24
CA TYR A 117 -0.79 3.12 3.23
C TYR A 117 -2.09 3.28 4.02
N ILE A 118 -2.03 3.08 5.33
CA ILE A 118 -3.19 3.12 6.24
C ILE A 118 -3.20 4.34 7.17
N ALA A 119 -2.09 5.07 7.25
CA ALA A 119 -2.01 6.36 7.92
C ALA A 119 -0.95 7.24 7.26
N ARG A 120 -1.18 8.56 7.29
CA ARG A 120 -0.27 9.57 6.74
C ARG A 120 -0.45 10.89 7.52
N SER A 121 0.60 11.67 7.67
CA SER A 121 0.54 13.03 8.22
C SER A 121 -0.25 13.98 7.30
N ARG A 122 -0.95 14.96 7.87
CA ARG A 122 -1.76 15.90 7.07
C ARG A 122 -0.92 16.85 6.21
N HIS A 123 0.24 17.23 6.72
CA HIS A 123 1.12 18.18 6.06
C HIS A 123 2.30 17.44 5.45
N THR A 124 2.61 17.80 4.21
CA THR A 124 3.81 17.37 3.49
C THR A 124 4.49 18.61 2.92
N PRO A 125 5.82 18.76 3.08
CA PRO A 125 6.54 19.87 2.46
C PRO A 125 6.67 19.73 0.93
N PHE A 126 6.35 18.56 0.35
CA PHE A 126 6.30 18.34 -1.10
C PHE A 126 5.09 17.48 -1.51
N ASN A 127 4.50 17.81 -2.66
CA ASN A 127 3.30 17.15 -3.17
C ASN A 127 3.65 15.90 -3.99
N SER A 128 3.98 14.78 -3.34
CA SER A 128 4.01 13.49 -4.04
C SER A 128 2.61 12.91 -4.18
N THR A 129 2.26 12.49 -5.40
CA THR A 129 0.95 11.89 -5.69
C THR A 129 0.87 10.41 -5.35
N SER A 130 2.02 9.76 -5.08
CA SER A 130 2.17 8.31 -4.97
C SER A 130 2.13 7.78 -3.54
N VAL A 131 2.00 8.68 -2.56
CA VAL A 131 1.72 8.33 -1.16
C VAL A 131 0.33 8.87 -0.85
N ARG A 132 -0.72 8.06 -0.91
CA ARG A 132 -2.09 8.46 -0.52
C ARG A 132 -2.65 7.41 0.43
N LEU A 133 -3.60 7.82 1.27
CA LEU A 133 -4.31 6.87 2.11
C LEU A 133 -5.07 5.86 1.24
N GLY A 134 -4.85 4.58 1.46
CA GLY A 134 -5.38 3.48 0.65
C GLY A 134 -4.65 3.22 -0.66
N GLU A 135 -3.60 3.99 -0.99
CA GLU A 135 -2.76 3.71 -2.16
C GLU A 135 -2.02 2.39 -1.95
N ARG A 136 -1.99 1.56 -3.00
CA ARG A 136 -1.27 0.29 -3.05
C ARG A 136 -0.02 0.48 -3.89
N VAL A 137 1.13 0.10 -3.35
CA VAL A 137 2.43 0.30 -3.99
C VAL A 137 3.26 -1.00 -3.96
N PRO A 138 4.10 -1.25 -4.98
CA PRO A 138 4.92 -2.46 -5.06
C PRO A 138 5.86 -2.60 -3.86
N ILE A 139 5.95 -3.81 -3.32
CA ILE A 139 6.79 -4.11 -2.15
C ILE A 139 8.29 -4.11 -2.45
N PHE A 140 8.71 -4.40 -3.69
CA PHE A 140 10.14 -4.61 -4.00
C PHE A 140 10.96 -3.31 -4.05
N CYS A 141 10.33 -2.18 -4.38
CA CYS A 141 10.97 -0.87 -4.53
C CYS A 141 10.48 0.17 -3.51
N THR A 142 9.84 -0.27 -2.42
CA THR A 142 9.40 0.59 -1.31
C THR A 142 10.07 0.18 0.00
N ALA A 143 10.33 1.14 0.88
CA ALA A 143 11.07 0.88 2.13
C ALA A 143 10.29 -0.06 3.04
N GLY A 144 8.98 0.19 3.21
CA GLY A 144 8.10 -0.68 3.98
C GLY A 144 7.96 -2.09 3.39
N GLY A 145 7.90 -2.20 2.07
CA GLY A 145 7.88 -3.51 1.40
C GLY A 145 9.18 -4.29 1.57
N ARG A 146 10.34 -3.64 1.49
CA ARG A 146 11.64 -4.29 1.76
C ARG A 146 11.80 -4.72 3.21
N LEU A 147 11.28 -3.95 4.17
CA LEU A 147 11.24 -4.37 5.57
C LEU A 147 10.40 -5.63 5.76
N TRP A 148 9.22 -5.68 5.14
CA TRP A 148 8.37 -6.87 5.19
C TRP A 148 9.06 -8.08 4.54
N LEU A 149 9.61 -7.92 3.33
CA LEU A 149 10.39 -8.96 2.68
C LEU A 149 11.58 -9.44 3.53
N ALA A 150 12.26 -8.52 4.22
CA ALA A 150 13.36 -8.83 5.12
C ALA A 150 12.91 -9.62 6.36
N SER A 151 11.64 -9.49 6.77
CA SER A 151 11.05 -10.24 7.89
C SER A 151 10.70 -11.68 7.55
N LEU A 152 10.55 -12.00 6.25
CA LEU A 152 10.26 -13.36 5.79
C LEU A 152 11.51 -14.26 5.85
N PRO A 153 11.36 -15.59 5.96
CA PRO A 153 12.42 -16.53 5.63
C PRO A 153 12.95 -16.28 4.20
N GLU A 154 14.25 -16.49 3.99
CA GLU A 154 14.91 -16.16 2.72
C GLU A 154 14.26 -16.84 1.50
N ALA A 155 13.93 -18.13 1.60
CA ALA A 155 13.26 -18.87 0.53
C ALA A 155 11.85 -18.35 0.23
N GLU A 156 11.13 -17.87 1.24
CA GLU A 156 9.79 -17.27 1.06
C GLU A 156 9.90 -15.89 0.40
N CYS A 157 10.86 -15.07 0.84
CA CYS A 157 11.17 -13.79 0.20
C CYS A 157 11.47 -13.97 -1.29
N GLU A 158 12.33 -14.93 -1.65
CA GLU A 158 12.64 -15.22 -3.05
C GLU A 158 11.39 -15.66 -3.83
N THR A 159 10.57 -16.53 -3.25
CA THR A 159 9.31 -16.99 -3.85
C THR A 159 8.35 -15.83 -4.14
N VAL A 160 8.20 -14.90 -3.18
CA VAL A 160 7.39 -13.69 -3.38
C VAL A 160 7.99 -12.84 -4.50
N LEU A 161 9.30 -12.58 -4.46
CA LEU A 161 9.96 -11.80 -5.49
C LEU A 161 9.75 -12.41 -6.88
N GLN A 162 9.82 -13.73 -7.04
CA GLN A 162 9.58 -14.41 -8.31
C GLN A 162 8.14 -14.25 -8.82
N ARG A 163 7.15 -14.24 -7.92
CA ARG A 163 5.71 -14.12 -8.26
C ARG A 163 5.30 -12.73 -8.70
N ILE A 164 5.84 -11.68 -8.08
CA ILE A 164 5.38 -10.30 -8.31
C ILE A 164 5.94 -9.71 -9.61
N THR A 165 5.18 -8.81 -10.24
CA THR A 165 5.70 -8.02 -11.37
C THR A 165 6.61 -6.91 -10.87
N ARG A 166 7.83 -6.83 -11.40
CA ARG A 166 8.86 -5.85 -11.00
C ARG A 166 9.11 -4.83 -12.10
N GLU A 167 8.18 -3.88 -12.24
CA GLU A 167 8.29 -2.81 -13.25
C GLU A 167 9.37 -1.80 -12.89
N GLN A 168 10.23 -1.46 -13.84
CA GLN A 168 11.22 -0.40 -13.66
C GLN A 168 10.51 0.97 -13.70
N ARG A 169 10.25 1.56 -12.52
CA ARG A 169 9.53 2.84 -12.39
C ARG A 169 10.41 4.05 -12.62
N THR A 170 11.69 3.90 -12.34
CA THR A 170 12.75 4.91 -12.53
C THR A 170 14.03 4.20 -13.02
N PRO A 171 15.02 4.95 -13.56
CA PRO A 171 16.31 4.38 -13.89
C PRO A 171 17.05 3.75 -12.70
N TYR A 172 16.64 4.06 -11.47
CA TYR A 172 17.24 3.57 -10.23
C TYR A 172 16.50 2.36 -9.64
N THR A 173 15.31 2.02 -10.15
CA THR A 173 14.53 0.89 -9.65
C THR A 173 15.30 -0.41 -9.84
N VAL A 174 15.58 -1.12 -8.75
CA VAL A 174 16.16 -2.47 -8.84
C VAL A 174 15.06 -3.50 -9.09
N THR A 175 15.20 -4.26 -10.17
CA THR A 175 14.21 -5.27 -10.60
C THR A 175 14.77 -6.69 -10.66
N ASP A 176 16.09 -6.84 -10.72
CA ASP A 176 16.79 -8.12 -10.66
C ASP A 176 16.65 -8.77 -9.28
N ILE A 177 16.34 -10.07 -9.27
CA ILE A 177 16.04 -10.79 -8.03
C ILE A 177 17.29 -10.91 -7.15
N ALA A 178 18.46 -11.24 -7.72
CA ALA A 178 19.68 -11.38 -6.94
C ALA A 178 20.06 -10.05 -6.26
N SER A 179 19.99 -8.95 -7.02
CA SER A 179 20.23 -7.60 -6.52
C SER A 179 19.23 -7.17 -5.44
N LEU A 180 17.95 -7.55 -5.58
CA LEU A 180 16.93 -7.31 -4.56
C LEU A 180 17.21 -8.13 -3.29
N MET A 181 17.56 -9.41 -3.43
CA MET A 181 17.90 -10.28 -2.30
C MET A 181 19.09 -9.73 -1.50
N GLU A 182 20.12 -9.19 -2.16
CA GLU A 182 21.25 -8.52 -1.50
C GLU A 182 20.80 -7.29 -0.69
N LYS A 183 19.98 -6.42 -1.29
CA LYS A 183 19.42 -5.25 -0.61
C LYS A 183 18.54 -5.64 0.58
N ILE A 184 17.72 -6.68 0.43
CA ILE A 184 16.84 -7.19 1.49
C ILE A 184 17.66 -7.82 2.63
N ALA A 185 18.74 -8.54 2.31
CA ALA A 185 19.67 -9.06 3.31
C ALA A 185 20.36 -7.92 4.08
N GLN A 186 20.70 -6.81 3.42
CA GLN A 186 21.19 -5.62 4.11
C GLN A 186 20.13 -5.04 5.07
N VAL A 187 18.89 -4.89 4.60
CA VAL A 187 17.76 -4.43 5.44
C VAL A 187 17.60 -5.32 6.67
N ARG A 188 17.66 -6.65 6.50
CA ARG A 188 17.59 -7.62 7.61
C ARG A 188 18.70 -7.41 8.64
N ARG A 189 19.93 -7.15 8.19
CA ARG A 189 21.08 -6.93 9.10
C ARG A 189 21.01 -5.61 9.86
N GLN A 190 20.55 -4.54 9.21
CA GLN A 190 20.56 -3.19 9.80
C GLN A 190 19.26 -2.83 10.55
N GLY A 191 18.16 -3.55 10.31
CA GLY A 191 16.89 -3.37 11.01
C GLY A 191 15.99 -2.25 10.50
N TYR A 192 16.46 -1.43 9.55
CA TYR A 192 15.70 -0.38 8.88
C TYR A 192 15.87 -0.49 7.36
N ALA A 193 15.00 0.16 6.59
CA ALA A 193 15.13 0.23 5.14
C ALA A 193 15.24 1.66 4.65
N THR A 194 15.99 1.80 3.57
CA THR A 194 16.10 3.05 2.82
C THR A 194 15.76 2.82 1.35
N ILE A 195 15.14 3.82 0.73
CA ILE A 195 14.92 3.89 -0.71
C ILE A 195 15.44 5.23 -1.20
N GLU A 196 16.22 5.19 -2.27
CA GLU A 196 16.67 6.35 -2.99
C GLU A 196 16.21 6.26 -4.44
N GLN A 197 15.20 7.07 -4.77
CA GLN A 197 14.69 7.29 -6.12
C GLN A 197 14.15 6.06 -6.86
N GLU A 198 14.03 4.90 -6.21
CA GLU A 198 13.60 3.66 -6.87
C GLU A 198 12.10 3.65 -7.19
N PHE A 199 11.28 4.36 -6.40
CA PHE A 199 9.84 4.40 -6.60
C PHE A 199 9.41 5.62 -7.44
N GLU A 200 9.97 6.78 -7.14
CA GLU A 200 9.71 8.07 -7.81
C GLU A 200 11.02 8.87 -7.86
N ILE A 201 11.31 9.55 -8.96
CA ILE A 201 12.54 10.32 -9.13
C ILE A 201 12.65 11.37 -8.02
N GLY A 202 13.84 11.45 -7.41
CA GLY A 202 14.12 12.36 -6.31
C GLY A 202 13.52 12.00 -4.95
N MET A 203 12.68 10.96 -4.86
CA MET A 203 12.11 10.53 -3.58
C MET A 203 13.17 9.83 -2.71
N LEU A 204 13.25 10.24 -1.45
CA LEU A 204 14.06 9.58 -0.42
C LEU A 204 13.13 9.03 0.65
N VAL A 205 13.34 7.78 1.08
CA VAL A 205 12.52 7.16 2.13
C VAL A 205 13.41 6.48 3.16
N LEU A 206 13.11 6.73 4.42
CA LEU A 206 13.62 5.97 5.57
C LEU A 206 12.44 5.26 6.23
N ALA A 207 12.57 3.98 6.57
CA ALA A 207 11.52 3.25 7.27
C ALA A 207 12.06 2.32 8.35
N VAL A 208 11.27 2.14 9.41
CA VAL A 208 11.48 1.16 10.48
C VAL A 208 10.28 0.21 10.55
N PRO A 209 10.49 -1.05 10.96
CA PRO A 209 9.41 -2.02 11.09
C PRO A 209 8.50 -1.65 12.28
N LEU A 210 7.22 -1.96 12.16
CA LEU A 210 6.29 -1.98 13.29
C LEU A 210 6.02 -3.45 13.59
N THR A 211 6.60 -3.94 14.68
CA THR A 211 6.48 -5.32 15.14
C THR A 211 6.10 -5.34 16.61
N ASP A 212 5.34 -6.33 17.06
CA ASP A 212 5.07 -6.48 18.50
C ASP A 212 6.22 -7.19 19.24
N ARG A 213 6.06 -7.38 20.55
CA ARG A 213 7.07 -8.04 21.40
C ARG A 213 7.33 -9.50 21.02
N GLU A 214 6.39 -10.14 20.34
CA GLU A 214 6.53 -11.51 19.85
C GLU A 214 7.20 -11.56 18.46
N GLY A 215 7.51 -10.39 17.89
CA GLY A 215 8.11 -10.25 16.56
C GLY A 215 7.09 -10.33 15.43
N THR A 216 5.78 -10.30 15.72
CA THR A 216 4.74 -10.31 14.70
C THR A 216 4.78 -9.00 13.91
N TRP A 217 4.74 -9.09 12.58
CA TRP A 217 4.71 -7.94 11.70
C TRP A 217 3.34 -7.24 11.71
N TRP A 218 3.33 -5.94 11.98
CA TRP A 218 2.14 -5.08 11.91
C TRP A 218 2.19 -4.10 10.73
N GLY A 219 3.38 -3.66 10.32
CA GLY A 219 3.53 -2.71 9.22
C GLY A 219 4.90 -2.06 9.22
N ALA A 220 5.02 -0.93 8.51
CA ALA A 220 6.23 -0.13 8.47
C ALA A 220 5.90 1.35 8.68
N LEU A 221 6.66 2.00 9.56
CA LEU A 221 6.63 3.44 9.77
C LEU A 221 7.71 4.08 8.89
N SER A 222 7.30 5.00 8.01
CA SER A 222 8.18 5.57 7.00
C SER A 222 8.16 7.11 7.04
N LEU A 223 9.34 7.69 6.83
CA LEU A 223 9.57 9.11 6.60
C LEU A 223 9.99 9.31 5.15
N THR A 224 9.28 10.16 4.44
CA THR A 224 9.51 10.46 3.02
C THR A 224 9.98 11.91 2.89
N SER A 225 11.09 12.10 2.18
CA SER A 225 11.67 13.40 1.81
C SER A 225 11.98 13.44 0.31
N HIS A 226 12.63 14.50 -0.13
CA HIS A 226 13.06 14.70 -1.51
C HIS A 226 14.53 15.13 -1.56
N GLN A 227 15.27 14.65 -2.56
CA GLN A 227 16.71 14.90 -2.73
C GLN A 227 17.09 16.38 -2.86
N SER A 228 16.13 17.24 -3.22
CA SER A 228 16.35 18.70 -3.28
C SER A 228 16.38 19.37 -1.90
N ARG A 229 15.99 18.66 -0.84
CA ARG A 229 15.92 19.16 0.54
C ARG A 229 16.99 18.54 1.43
N THR A 230 17.26 17.26 1.25
CA THR A 230 18.17 16.48 2.09
C THR A 230 18.83 15.35 1.30
N SER A 231 19.79 14.65 1.93
CA SER A 231 20.34 13.40 1.42
C SER A 231 19.81 12.21 2.23
N LEU A 232 19.89 11.00 1.67
CA LEU A 232 19.47 9.80 2.38
C LEU A 232 20.29 9.58 3.67
N GLU A 233 21.59 9.87 3.61
CA GLU A 233 22.50 9.80 4.76
C GLU A 233 22.09 10.77 5.88
N ALA A 234 21.77 12.02 5.52
CA ALA A 234 21.30 13.01 6.48
C ALA A 234 19.94 12.61 7.07
N LEU A 235 19.01 12.15 6.25
CA LEU A 235 17.71 11.65 6.69
C LEU A 235 17.85 10.51 7.71
N CYS A 236 18.78 9.57 7.49
CA CYS A 236 19.08 8.50 8.44
C CYS A 236 19.67 9.05 9.73
N ARG A 237 20.76 9.82 9.63
CA ARG A 237 21.47 10.37 10.80
C ARG A 237 20.56 11.21 11.69
N ASP A 238 19.69 12.01 11.09
CA ASP A 238 18.91 13.03 11.81
C ASP A 238 17.58 12.49 12.36
N HIS A 239 17.04 11.39 11.81
CA HIS A 239 15.67 10.94 12.13
C HIS A 239 15.50 9.46 12.46
N LEU A 240 16.51 8.60 12.27
CA LEU A 240 16.37 7.17 12.55
C LEU A 240 15.98 6.88 14.01
N ASP A 241 16.66 7.54 14.96
CA ASP A 241 16.39 7.38 16.39
C ASP A 241 14.97 7.84 16.78
N LEU A 242 14.46 8.89 16.12
CA LEU A 242 13.10 9.36 16.32
C LEU A 242 12.09 8.32 15.84
N LEU A 243 12.32 7.68 14.69
CA LEU A 243 11.44 6.64 14.18
C LEU A 243 11.40 5.42 15.10
N TYR A 244 12.55 4.97 15.61
CA TYR A 244 12.60 3.88 16.59
C TYR A 244 11.95 4.26 17.93
N SER A 245 12.13 5.50 18.40
CA SER A 245 11.44 5.99 19.60
C SER A 245 9.92 5.99 19.42
N ALA A 246 9.44 6.39 18.24
CA ALA A 246 8.03 6.37 17.90
C ALA A 246 7.47 4.94 17.73
N GLN A 247 8.26 4.01 17.16
CA GLN A 247 7.92 2.59 17.13
C GLN A 247 7.72 2.05 18.54
N ALA A 248 8.64 2.35 19.47
CA ALA A 248 8.54 1.85 20.84
C ALA A 248 7.25 2.31 21.56
N MET A 249 6.74 3.50 21.24
CA MET A 249 5.45 3.99 21.78
C MET A 249 4.23 3.22 21.27
N LEU A 250 4.34 2.56 20.11
CA LEU A 250 3.25 1.78 19.50
C LEU A 250 3.19 0.33 19.99
N VAL A 251 4.27 -0.17 20.58
CA VAL A 251 4.45 -1.56 21.04
C VAL A 251 4.38 -1.67 22.58
N GLY A 252 4.08 -0.54 23.23
CA GLY A 252 3.94 -0.36 24.68
C GLY A 252 2.70 -1.01 25.26
#